data_AF-A0A820LPM1-F1
#
_entry.id   AF-A0A820LPM1-F1
#
_cell.length_a   1.000
_cell.length_b   1.000
_cell.length_c   1.000
_cell.angle_alpha   90.00
_cell.angle_beta   90.00
_cell.angle_gamma   90.00
#
_symmetry.space_group_name_H-M   'P 1'
#
loop_
_entity.id
_entity.type
_entity.pdbx_description
1 polymer ?
#
loop_
_entity_poly.entity_id
_entity_poly.type
_entity_poly.pdbx_seq_one_letter_code
_entity_poly.pdbx_strand_id
1 'polypeptide(L)'
;SQLHQLGWIDDKTRAVIIQLTLYNPNVQLFTSVTFLAEFLSSSRVYATARFEPFNFYAFTSKFQLIVIILYMLTIVYHMWIEIRLLFELKRKYFYRFWSYMEVGIIVCAWTTVGIYIWRYHQCERIGQLFKETNGYVYINLQFASYVNDIL
;
A
#
# COMPACT_ATOMS: atom_id res chain seq x y z
N SER A 1 22.89 -2.84 -29.43
CA SER A 1 22.25 -1.84 -28.55
C SER A 1 23.32 -1.11 -27.76
N GLN A 2 23.16 0.18 -27.48
CA GLN A 2 24.17 0.99 -26.78
C GLN A 2 24.50 0.42 -25.38
N LEU A 3 23.50 -0.06 -24.63
CA LEU A 3 23.68 -0.68 -23.30
C LEU A 3 24.56 -1.94 -23.33
N HIS A 4 24.47 -2.73 -24.39
CA HIS A 4 25.33 -3.91 -24.55
C HIS A 4 26.77 -3.53 -24.87
N GLN A 5 26.96 -2.51 -25.71
CA GLN A 5 28.31 -1.99 -26.02
C GLN A 5 29.00 -1.38 -24.79
N LEU A 6 28.22 -0.86 -23.84
CA LEU A 6 28.71 -0.31 -22.57
C LEU A 6 28.95 -1.39 -21.49
N GLY A 7 28.67 -2.67 -21.77
CA GLY A 7 28.88 -3.75 -20.80
C GLY A 7 28.03 -3.60 -19.54
N TRP A 8 26.80 -3.07 -19.66
CA TRP A 8 25.96 -2.72 -18.51
C TRP A 8 25.56 -3.92 -17.63
N ILE A 9 25.57 -5.13 -18.21
CA ILE A 9 25.40 -6.39 -17.48
C ILE A 9 26.73 -7.15 -17.61
N ASP A 10 27.39 -7.35 -16.49
CA ASP A 10 28.70 -7.99 -16.36
C ASP A 10 28.65 -9.16 -15.35
N ASP A 11 29.77 -9.86 -15.19
CA ASP A 11 29.88 -11.00 -14.26
C ASP A 11 29.71 -10.61 -12.77
N LYS A 12 29.76 -9.30 -12.46
CA LYS A 12 29.54 -8.76 -11.11
C LYS A 12 28.08 -8.38 -10.88
N THR A 13 27.27 -8.33 -11.93
CA THR A 13 25.85 -8.01 -11.84
C THR A 13 25.12 -9.15 -11.13
N ARG A 14 24.54 -8.86 -9.96
CA ARG A 14 23.82 -9.86 -9.14
C ARG A 14 22.33 -9.92 -9.43
N ALA A 15 21.72 -8.79 -9.74
CA ALA A 15 20.32 -8.73 -10.10
C ALA A 15 20.04 -7.53 -11.01
N VAL A 16 19.13 -7.69 -11.95
CA VAL A 16 18.57 -6.61 -12.78
C VAL A 16 17.08 -6.51 -12.44
N ILE A 17 16.66 -5.31 -12.09
CA ILE A 17 15.27 -5.01 -11.73
C ILE A 17 14.70 -4.07 -12.78
N ILE A 18 13.56 -4.45 -13.37
CA ILE A 18 12.81 -3.64 -14.33
C ILE A 18 11.45 -3.35 -13.72
N GLN A 19 11.15 -2.08 -13.49
CA GLN A 19 9.89 -1.63 -12.91
C GLN A 19 9.08 -0.87 -13.96
N LEU A 20 7.82 -1.26 -14.10
CA LEU A 20 6.87 -0.69 -15.06
C LEU A 20 5.57 -0.40 -14.33
N THR A 21 4.95 0.73 -14.66
CA THR A 21 3.62 1.07 -14.17
C THR A 21 2.67 1.08 -15.36
N LEU A 22 1.65 0.24 -15.31
CA LEU A 22 0.62 0.13 -16.33
C LEU A 22 -0.67 0.78 -15.81
N TYR A 23 -1.42 1.45 -16.67
CA TYR A 23 -2.74 1.98 -16.33
C TYR A 23 -3.80 1.40 -17.26
N ASN A 24 -4.83 0.80 -16.67
CA ASN A 24 -5.99 0.30 -17.41
C ASN A 24 -7.17 1.28 -17.23
N PRO A 25 -7.54 2.05 -18.28
CA PRO A 25 -8.59 3.07 -18.18
C PRO A 25 -10.00 2.47 -18.02
N ASN A 26 -10.23 1.25 -18.50
CA ASN A 26 -11.57 0.62 -18.46
C ASN A 26 -12.01 0.32 -17.03
N VAL A 27 -11.07 -0.10 -16.17
CA VAL A 27 -11.31 -0.41 -14.76
C VAL A 27 -10.67 0.62 -13.81
N GLN A 28 -10.06 1.68 -14.37
CA GLN A 28 -9.35 2.75 -13.65
C GLN A 28 -8.32 2.21 -12.63
N LEU A 29 -7.60 1.17 -13.04
CA LEU A 29 -6.67 0.42 -12.20
C LEU A 29 -5.24 0.69 -12.65
N PHE A 30 -4.38 1.04 -11.72
CA PHE A 30 -2.94 1.08 -11.95
C PHE A 30 -2.34 -0.26 -11.54
N THR A 31 -1.38 -0.77 -12.29
CA THR A 31 -0.68 -2.02 -11.96
C THR A 31 0.80 -1.76 -11.95
N SER A 32 1.44 -1.99 -10.79
CA SER A 32 2.90 -2.02 -10.70
C SER A 32 3.37 -3.40 -11.15
N VAL A 33 4.30 -3.44 -12.10
CA VAL A 33 4.91 -4.66 -12.62
C VAL A 33 6.40 -4.58 -12.35
N THR A 34 6.91 -5.54 -11.58
CA THR A 34 8.34 -5.64 -11.28
C THR A 34 8.87 -6.96 -11.82
N PHE A 35 9.80 -6.87 -12.76
CA PHE A 35 10.60 -8.01 -13.20
C PHE A 35 11.94 -7.97 -12.50
N LEU A 36 12.35 -9.10 -11.94
CA LEU A 36 13.61 -9.27 -11.23
C LEU A 36 14.33 -10.46 -11.84
N ALA A 37 15.51 -10.21 -12.40
CA ALA A 37 16.39 -11.21 -12.96
C ALA A 37 17.65 -11.30 -12.10
N GLU A 38 17.78 -12.37 -11.32
CA GLU A 38 18.93 -12.65 -10.46
C GLU A 38 19.95 -13.50 -11.20
N PHE A 39 21.23 -13.15 -11.06
CA PHE A 39 22.37 -13.83 -11.66
C PHE A 39 23.17 -14.52 -10.55
N LEU A 40 23.04 -15.84 -10.47
CA LEU A 40 23.79 -16.63 -9.50
C LEU A 40 25.25 -16.81 -9.94
N SER A 41 26.13 -17.01 -8.96
CA SER A 41 27.53 -17.40 -9.19
C SER A 41 27.69 -18.71 -9.98
N SER A 42 26.65 -19.52 -10.07
CA SER A 42 26.61 -20.77 -10.85
C SER A 42 26.22 -20.57 -12.32
N SER A 43 26.34 -19.35 -12.86
CA SER A 43 25.93 -18.97 -14.24
C SER A 43 24.44 -19.23 -14.56
N ARG A 44 23.59 -19.34 -13.54
CA ARG A 44 22.15 -19.54 -13.69
C ARG A 44 21.42 -18.21 -13.47
N VAL A 45 20.45 -17.91 -14.33
CA VAL A 45 19.58 -16.75 -14.19
C VAL A 45 18.25 -17.19 -13.62
N TYR A 46 17.82 -16.55 -12.53
CA TYR A 46 16.49 -16.75 -11.93
C TYR A 46 15.64 -15.51 -12.19
N ALA A 47 14.57 -15.66 -12.96
CA ALA A 47 13.67 -14.56 -13.31
C ALA A 47 12.34 -14.69 -12.56
N THR A 48 11.97 -13.65 -11.83
CA THR A 48 10.69 -13.53 -11.11
C THR A 48 9.94 -12.31 -11.61
N ALA A 49 8.63 -12.44 -11.79
CA ALA A 49 7.75 -11.33 -12.13
C ALA A 49 6.69 -11.15 -11.05
N ARG A 50 6.49 -9.91 -10.60
CA ARG A 50 5.48 -9.53 -9.61
C ARG A 50 4.52 -8.52 -10.22
N PHE A 51 3.22 -8.78 -10.11
CA PHE A 51 2.14 -7.94 -10.61
C PHE A 51 1.25 -7.50 -9.47
N GLU A 52 1.14 -6.20 -9.25
CA GLU A 52 0.42 -5.64 -8.11
C GLU A 52 -0.57 -4.58 -8.58
N PRO A 53 -1.86 -4.92 -8.66
CA PRO A 53 -2.89 -3.98 -9.00
C PRO A 53 -3.22 -3.05 -7.81
N PHE A 54 -3.26 -1.75 -8.08
CA PHE A 54 -3.69 -0.68 -7.18
C PHE A 54 -4.97 -0.04 -7.73
N ASN A 55 -6.06 -0.27 -7.02
CA ASN A 55 -7.29 0.49 -7.24
C ASN A 55 -7.24 1.75 -6.39
N PHE A 56 -6.94 2.87 -7.02
CA PHE A 56 -6.89 4.16 -6.35
C PHE A 56 -8.25 4.87 -6.32
N TYR A 57 -9.21 4.44 -7.15
CA TYR A 57 -10.55 5.02 -7.26
C TYR A 57 -11.61 4.18 -6.53
N ALA A 58 -11.28 3.71 -5.32
CA ALA A 58 -12.14 2.86 -4.49
C ALA A 58 -13.39 3.56 -3.91
N PHE A 59 -13.80 4.71 -4.45
CA PHE A 59 -14.97 5.48 -3.99
C PHE A 59 -16.11 5.54 -5.02
N THR A 60 -15.97 4.87 -6.16
CA THR A 60 -16.97 4.99 -7.24
C THR A 60 -18.29 4.31 -6.87
N SER A 61 -18.29 3.32 -5.97
CA SER A 61 -19.50 2.61 -5.58
C SER A 61 -20.15 3.15 -4.30
N LYS A 62 -21.46 3.41 -4.36
CA LYS A 62 -22.28 3.77 -3.18
C LYS A 62 -22.16 2.74 -2.04
N PHE A 63 -21.94 1.47 -2.38
CA PHE A 63 -21.73 0.40 -1.40
C PHE A 63 -20.44 0.61 -0.59
N GLN A 64 -19.35 1.02 -1.23
CA GLN A 64 -18.07 1.29 -0.56
C GLN A 64 -18.21 2.45 0.43
N LEU A 65 -18.94 3.50 0.06
CA LEU A 65 -19.22 4.62 0.97
C LEU A 65 -19.98 4.16 2.22
N ILE A 66 -20.99 3.30 2.07
CA ILE A 66 -21.74 2.74 3.21
C ILE A 66 -20.82 1.94 4.12
N VAL A 67 -19.94 1.10 3.55
CA VAL A 67 -18.99 0.30 4.32
C VAL A 67 -18.01 1.19 5.09
N ILE A 68 -17.51 2.27 4.49
CA ILE A 68 -16.62 3.23 5.16
C ILE A 68 -17.34 3.92 6.32
N ILE A 69 -18.60 4.35 6.12
CA ILE A 69 -19.40 4.98 7.18
C ILE A 69 -19.62 4.00 8.34
N LEU A 70 -20.00 2.76 8.04
CA LEU A 70 -20.16 1.72 9.06
C LEU A 70 -18.86 1.45 9.81
N TYR A 71 -17.74 1.35 9.11
CA TYR A 71 -16.42 1.16 9.71
C TYR A 71 -16.07 2.31 10.67
N MET A 72 -16.28 3.55 10.26
CA MET A 72 -16.07 4.73 11.12
C MET A 72 -16.98 4.71 12.36
N LEU A 73 -18.24 4.30 12.21
CA LEU A 73 -19.16 4.13 13.35
C LEU A 73 -18.67 3.05 14.32
N THR A 74 -18.14 1.94 13.80
CA THR A 74 -17.54 0.89 14.63
C THR A 74 -16.35 1.39 15.43
N ILE A 75 -15.46 2.20 14.85
CA ILE A 75 -14.32 2.81 15.56
C ILE A 75 -14.80 3.70 16.71
N VAL A 76 -15.77 4.58 16.43
CA VAL A 76 -16.32 5.50 17.45
C VAL A 76 -17.03 4.73 18.57
N TYR A 77 -17.75 3.68 18.23
CA TYR A 77 -18.41 2.82 19.22
C TYR A 77 -17.41 2.13 20.15
N HIS A 78 -16.33 1.53 19.61
CA HIS A 78 -15.29 0.90 20.42
C HIS A 78 -14.56 1.93 21.29
N MET A 79 -14.24 3.11 20.75
CA MET A 79 -13.68 4.23 21.51
C MET A 79 -14.57 4.62 22.69
N TRP A 80 -15.88 4.73 22.48
CA TRP A 80 -16.81 5.13 23.54
C TRP A 80 -16.87 4.09 24.67
N ILE A 81 -16.93 2.80 24.33
CA ILE A 81 -16.88 1.71 25.32
C ILE A 81 -15.57 1.76 26.10
N GLU A 82 -14.44 1.90 25.42
CA GLU A 82 -13.13 1.84 26.06
C GLU A 82 -12.90 3.04 26.99
N ILE A 83 -13.36 4.23 26.58
CA ILE A 83 -13.35 5.43 27.43
C ILE A 83 -14.22 5.22 28.68
N ARG A 84 -15.44 4.66 28.54
CA ARG A 84 -16.31 4.34 29.68
C ARG A 84 -15.65 3.35 30.63
N LEU A 85 -15.04 2.29 30.08
CA LEU A 85 -14.32 1.27 30.85
C LEU A 85 -13.15 1.87 31.63
N LEU A 86 -12.43 2.81 31.01
CA LEU A 86 -11.31 3.52 31.63
C LEU A 86 -11.78 4.39 32.81
N PHE A 87 -12.91 5.08 32.67
CA PHE A 87 -13.48 5.87 33.77
C PHE A 87 -13.98 5.01 34.94
N GLU A 88 -14.54 3.83 34.67
CA GLU A 88 -15.03 2.91 35.70
C GLU A 88 -13.88 2.18 36.44
N LEU A 89 -12.91 1.62 35.70
CA LEU A 89 -11.83 0.81 36.30
C LEU A 89 -10.62 1.65 36.77
N LYS A 90 -10.45 2.88 36.28
CA LYS A 90 -9.34 3.81 36.62
C LYS A 90 -7.97 3.11 36.61
N ARG A 91 -7.38 2.85 37.78
CA ARG A 91 -6.07 2.20 37.94
C ARG A 91 -6.09 0.70 37.65
N LYS A 92 -7.22 0.00 37.87
CA LYS A 92 -7.32 -1.44 37.60
C LYS A 92 -7.31 -1.77 36.11
N TYR A 93 -7.64 -0.79 35.27
CA TYR A 93 -7.60 -0.89 33.81
C TYR A 93 -6.19 -1.28 33.32
N PHE A 94 -5.15 -0.62 33.83
CA PHE A 94 -3.76 -0.86 33.43
C PHE A 94 -3.20 -2.22 33.87
N TYR A 95 -3.85 -2.93 34.79
CA TYR A 95 -3.42 -4.26 35.21
C TYR A 95 -4.13 -5.38 34.44
N ARG A 96 -5.12 -5.04 33.61
CA ARG A 96 -5.94 -6.01 32.90
C ARG A 96 -5.39 -6.20 31.49
N PHE A 97 -4.88 -7.40 31.21
CA PHE A 97 -4.36 -7.78 29.88
C PHE A 97 -5.33 -7.50 28.73
N TRP A 98 -6.63 -7.78 28.92
CA TRP A 98 -7.67 -7.52 27.91
C TRP A 98 -7.77 -6.05 27.48
N SER A 99 -7.55 -5.10 28.39
CA SER A 99 -7.59 -3.67 28.07
C SER A 99 -6.49 -3.27 27.09
N TYR A 100 -5.31 -3.91 27.16
CA TYR A 100 -4.26 -3.68 26.17
C TYR A 100 -4.63 -4.19 24.78
N MET A 101 -5.34 -5.32 24.69
CA MET A 101 -5.81 -5.85 23.41
C MET A 101 -6.83 -4.92 22.75
N GLU A 102 -7.81 -4.43 23.52
CA GLU A 102 -8.84 -3.50 23.01
C GLU A 102 -8.22 -2.17 22.53
N VAL A 103 -7.29 -1.59 23.29
CA VAL A 103 -6.53 -0.42 22.84
C VAL A 103 -5.73 -0.73 21.58
N GLY A 104 -5.13 -1.91 21.48
CA GLY A 104 -4.43 -2.36 20.27
C GLY A 104 -5.35 -2.37 19.06
N ILE A 105 -6.57 -2.90 19.19
CA ILE A 105 -7.57 -2.93 18.10
C ILE A 105 -7.92 -1.50 17.67
N ILE A 106 -8.15 -0.60 18.63
CA ILE A 106 -8.47 0.81 18.35
C ILE A 106 -7.31 1.49 17.61
N VAL A 107 -6.07 1.30 18.06
CA VAL A 107 -4.88 1.87 17.42
C VAL A 107 -4.70 1.34 16.00
N CYS A 108 -4.86 0.03 15.81
CA CYS A 108 -4.82 -0.59 14.47
C CYS A 108 -5.91 -0.01 13.56
N ALA A 109 -7.14 0.17 14.07
CA ALA A 109 -8.23 0.74 13.28
C ALA A 109 -7.96 2.19 12.84
N TRP A 110 -7.43 3.03 13.73
CA TRP A 110 -6.99 4.38 13.36
C TRP A 110 -5.82 4.38 12.38
N THR A 111 -4.90 3.43 12.53
CA THR A 111 -3.77 3.26 11.59
C THR A 111 -4.27 2.95 10.18
N THR A 112 -5.26 2.06 10.05
CA THR A 112 -5.91 1.77 8.77
C THR A 112 -6.53 3.02 8.14
N VAL A 113 -7.23 3.84 8.93
CA VAL A 113 -7.79 5.12 8.45
C VAL A 113 -6.69 6.08 7.98
N GLY A 114 -5.59 6.20 8.73
CA GLY A 114 -4.44 7.02 8.36
C GLY A 114 -3.79 6.59 7.05
N ILE A 115 -3.57 5.27 6.88
CA ILE A 115 -3.05 4.71 5.63
C ILE A 115 -4.00 4.97 4.47
N TYR A 116 -5.31 4.87 4.70
CA TYR A 116 -6.31 5.13 3.68
C TYR A 116 -6.30 6.59 3.19
N ILE A 117 -6.23 7.56 4.12
CA ILE A 117 -6.11 8.99 3.79
C ILE A 117 -4.80 9.26 3.02
N TRP A 118 -3.69 8.65 3.46
CA TRP A 118 -2.42 8.78 2.76
C TRP A 118 -2.51 8.23 1.33
N ARG A 119 -3.11 7.04 1.13
CA ARG A 119 -3.34 6.46 -0.21
C ARG A 119 -4.20 7.37 -1.09
N TYR A 120 -5.22 8.01 -0.53
CA TYR A 120 -6.06 8.96 -1.26
C TYR A 120 -5.27 10.15 -1.79
N HIS A 121 -4.47 10.81 -0.94
CA HIS A 121 -3.63 11.93 -1.38
C HIS A 121 -2.55 11.50 -2.41
N GLN A 122 -1.98 10.31 -2.24
CA GLN A 122 -1.04 9.77 -3.23
C GLN A 122 -1.70 9.57 -4.60
N CYS A 123 -2.93 9.06 -4.62
CA CYS A 123 -3.70 8.91 -5.85
C CYS A 123 -3.92 10.26 -6.54
N GLU A 124 -4.41 11.26 -5.81
CA GLU A 124 -4.68 12.58 -6.40
C GLU A 124 -3.42 13.17 -7.02
N ARG A 125 -2.28 13.07 -6.31
CA ARG A 125 -0.98 13.51 -6.81
C ARG A 125 -0.56 12.78 -8.08
N ILE A 126 -0.71 11.45 -8.11
CA ILE A 126 -0.37 10.64 -9.29
C ILE A 126 -1.29 10.97 -10.47
N GLY A 127 -2.58 11.14 -10.22
CA GLY A 127 -3.56 11.49 -11.25
C GLY A 127 -3.30 12.87 -11.85
N GLN A 128 -2.92 13.86 -11.03
CA GLN A 128 -2.51 15.19 -11.50
C GLN A 128 -1.23 15.12 -12.33
N LEU A 129 -0.20 14.43 -11.83
CA LEU A 129 1.07 14.26 -12.53
C LEU A 129 0.90 13.57 -13.89
N PHE A 130 0.03 12.56 -13.95
CA PHE A 130 -0.29 11.86 -15.19
C PHE A 130 -0.97 12.78 -16.21
N LYS A 131 -1.89 13.64 -15.76
CA LYS A 131 -2.55 14.64 -16.61
C LYS A 131 -1.58 15.71 -17.12
N GLU A 132 -0.71 16.22 -16.26
CA GLU A 132 0.27 17.26 -16.64
C GLU A 132 1.33 16.74 -17.60
N THR A 133 1.78 15.50 -17.41
CA THR A 133 2.89 14.94 -18.19
C THR A 133 2.43 14.08 -19.37
N ASN A 134 1.13 14.01 -19.67
CA ASN A 134 0.55 13.11 -20.68
C ASN A 134 1.04 11.64 -20.57
N GLY A 135 1.38 11.20 -19.34
CA GLY A 135 1.85 9.83 -19.08
C GLY A 135 3.32 9.52 -19.39
N TYR A 136 4.18 10.51 -19.71
CA TYR A 136 5.60 10.25 -20.01
C TYR A 136 6.51 10.13 -18.77
N VAL A 137 6.01 10.43 -17.58
CA VAL A 137 6.79 10.35 -16.33
C VAL A 137 6.59 9.00 -15.68
N TYR A 138 7.71 8.40 -15.28
CA TYR A 138 7.72 7.20 -14.45
C TYR A 138 7.19 7.51 -13.04
N ILE A 139 6.17 6.77 -12.62
CA ILE A 139 5.57 6.87 -11.28
C ILE A 139 6.07 5.69 -10.46
N ASN A 140 6.81 5.99 -9.39
CA ASN A 140 7.26 4.97 -8.44
C ASN A 140 6.09 4.55 -7.52
N LEU A 141 5.57 3.34 -7.76
CA LEU A 141 4.52 2.70 -6.95
C LEU A 141 5.06 1.67 -5.94
N GLN A 142 6.38 1.48 -5.83
CA GLN A 142 6.96 0.45 -4.98
C GLN A 142 6.63 0.65 -3.51
N PHE A 143 6.62 1.88 -3.01
CA PHE A 143 6.24 2.16 -1.63
C PHE A 143 4.75 1.89 -1.39
N ALA A 144 3.88 2.24 -2.34
CA ALA A 144 2.44 1.95 -2.25
C ALA A 144 2.16 0.44 -2.27
N SER A 145 2.94 -0.31 -3.05
CA SER A 145 2.98 -1.77 -3.07
C SER A 145 3.35 -2.36 -1.71
N TYR A 146 4.45 -1.91 -1.16
CA TYR A 146 4.92 -2.38 0.15
C TYR A 146 3.88 -2.13 1.25
N VAL A 147 3.24 -0.95 1.27
CA VAL A 147 2.17 -0.66 2.23
C VAL A 147 0.95 -1.57 2.03
N ASN A 148 0.65 -1.97 0.78
CA ASN A 148 -0.45 -2.87 0.48
C ASN A 148 -0.17 -4.33 0.88
N ASP A 149 1.09 -4.74 0.95
CA ASP A 149 1.47 -6.07 1.45
C ASP A 149 1.40 -6.18 2.97
N ILE A 150 1.62 -5.07 3.68
CA ILE A 150 1.62 -5.03 5.15
C ILE A 150 0.19 -5.02 5.71
N LEU A 151 -0.75 -4.42 4.98
CA LEU A 151 -2.11 -4.15 5.42
C LEU A 151 -3.07 -5.28 5.06
#